data_AF-A0AA95FWY7-F1
#
_entry.id   AF-A0AA95FWY7-F1
#
_cell.length_a   1.000
_cell.length_b   1.000
_cell.length_c   1.000
_cell.angle_alpha   90.00
_cell.angle_beta   90.00
_cell.angle_gamma   90.00
#
_symmetry.space_group_name_H-M   'P 1'
#
loop_
_entity.id
_entity.type
_entity.pdbx_description
1 polymer ?
#
loop_
_entity_poly.entity_id
_entity_poly.type
_entity_poly.pdbx_seq_one_letter_code
_entity_poly.pdbx_strand_id
1 'polypeptide(L)'
;MAGPSGSGKSRLGRRLGLPVLRLDDFYKDGSDITLPRIRTGPNAGLVDWDDPASWLHDDAMRAIGELCSTGAAEVPIYEIAHDGRTGLQTLRLDEHDAFVAEGIFAQEIVTACQQAGHLLAAYCITQRPVVTFWRRLVRDLRERRKPPLVLVRRGLALMRGQRDVVADATAKGCRVATPEQAYRELRARLRPRTAVLPAGLRQPDDYSCGATSVVVARMLRDPAWAAEIRPRFAAVVQQTHRSFHGWPRRLGTAFWSVAHQLHEIEGVRYTLGIGYLSPGRAFDRLHAAASRGLFSGLYVGTRTLPRHVTLVVGTDGPALQVFDPADGAVRTLTREQFVTHRVGLGGWPRVWSIVVPR
;
A
#
# COMPACT_ATOMS: atom_id res chain seq x y z
N MET A 1 9.67 0.77 9.25
CA MET A 1 9.44 2.23 9.14
C MET A 1 9.96 2.91 10.39
N ALA A 2 11.13 3.50 10.27
CA ALA A 2 11.74 4.33 11.30
C ALA A 2 11.27 5.79 11.17
N GLY A 3 11.62 6.59 12.17
CA GLY A 3 11.53 8.03 12.10
C GLY A 3 11.08 8.64 13.43
N PRO A 4 11.32 9.95 13.61
CA PRO A 4 11.01 10.61 14.86
C PRO A 4 9.54 10.48 15.28
N SER A 5 9.29 10.52 16.59
CA SER A 5 7.93 10.62 17.12
C SER A 5 7.18 11.80 16.48
N GLY A 6 5.96 11.54 15.99
CA GLY A 6 5.12 12.53 15.30
C GLY A 6 5.39 12.72 13.81
N SER A 7 6.30 11.96 13.18
CA SER A 7 6.59 12.05 11.73
C SER A 7 5.46 11.57 10.82
N GLY A 8 4.49 10.83 11.37
CA GLY A 8 3.34 10.29 10.65
C GLY A 8 3.49 8.84 10.18
N LYS A 9 4.50 8.09 10.65
CA LYS A 9 4.69 6.65 10.38
C LYS A 9 3.41 5.81 10.60
N SER A 10 2.74 5.95 11.74
CA SER A 10 1.51 5.19 12.04
C SER A 10 0.31 5.59 11.19
N ARG A 11 0.32 6.81 10.63
CA ARG A 11 -0.70 7.26 9.67
C ARG A 11 -0.42 6.70 8.29
N LEU A 12 0.85 6.62 7.89
CA LEU A 12 1.28 6.00 6.65
C LEU A 12 0.96 4.50 6.63
N GLY A 13 1.27 3.77 7.71
CA GLY A 13 0.92 2.34 7.84
C GLY A 13 -0.58 2.09 7.62
N ARG A 14 -1.44 2.83 8.34
CA ARG A 14 -2.90 2.78 8.14
C ARG A 14 -3.35 3.14 6.73
N ARG A 15 -2.73 4.14 6.09
CA ARG A 15 -3.07 4.54 4.72
C ARG A 15 -2.67 3.49 3.68
N LEU A 16 -1.60 2.73 3.93
CA LEU A 16 -1.21 1.60 3.09
C LEU A 16 -2.16 0.41 3.23
N GLY A 17 -2.98 0.38 4.28
CA GLY A 17 -3.92 -0.71 4.54
C GLY A 17 -3.24 -2.04 4.83
N LEU A 18 -1.97 -2.02 5.27
CA LEU A 18 -1.23 -3.22 5.62
C LEU A 18 -1.33 -3.54 7.12
N PRO A 19 -1.19 -4.81 7.51
CA PRO A 19 -0.96 -5.21 8.89
C PRO A 19 0.25 -4.46 9.47
N VAL A 20 0.15 -4.04 10.73
CA VAL A 20 1.19 -3.25 11.40
C VAL A 20 1.75 -4.01 12.59
N LEU A 21 3.03 -4.39 12.51
CA LEU A 21 3.81 -4.86 13.64
C LEU A 21 4.37 -3.65 14.38
N ARG A 22 3.86 -3.42 15.60
CA ARG A 22 4.33 -2.36 16.48
C ARG A 22 5.57 -2.85 17.23
N LEU A 23 6.75 -2.44 16.77
CA LEU A 23 8.02 -2.79 17.40
C LEU A 23 8.13 -2.19 18.81
N ASP A 24 7.43 -1.08 19.08
CA ASP A 24 7.36 -0.49 20.42
C ASP A 24 6.74 -1.44 21.47
N ASP A 25 6.14 -2.57 21.07
CA ASP A 25 5.60 -3.55 22.02
C ASP A 25 6.66 -4.57 22.51
N PHE A 26 7.88 -4.54 21.95
CA PHE A 26 8.98 -5.45 22.30
C PHE A 26 9.97 -4.85 23.33
N TYR A 27 9.55 -3.88 24.14
CA TYR A 27 10.35 -3.45 25.30
C TYR A 27 10.50 -4.58 26.33
N LYS A 28 11.60 -4.51 27.08
CA LYS A 28 11.76 -5.24 28.34
C LYS A 28 10.81 -4.65 29.40
N ASP A 29 10.47 -5.47 30.39
CA ASP A 29 9.71 -4.98 31.53
C ASP A 29 10.55 -4.01 32.36
N GLY A 30 9.93 -2.98 32.95
CA GLY A 30 10.62 -1.95 33.74
C GLY A 30 11.35 -2.47 34.98
N SER A 31 11.03 -3.68 35.42
CA SER A 31 11.71 -4.40 36.50
C SER A 31 12.97 -5.15 36.05
N ASP A 32 13.26 -5.22 34.75
CA ASP A 32 14.41 -5.93 34.20
C ASP A 32 15.72 -5.24 34.63
N ILE A 33 16.56 -6.00 35.34
CA ILE A 33 17.82 -5.51 35.91
C ILE A 33 18.87 -5.16 34.84
N THR A 34 18.71 -5.68 33.62
CA THR A 34 19.62 -5.43 32.49
C THR A 34 19.33 -4.12 31.77
N LEU A 35 18.30 -3.39 32.18
CA LEU A 35 17.92 -2.12 31.56
C LEU A 35 19.07 -1.10 31.61
N PRO A 36 19.42 -0.47 30.47
CA PRO A 36 20.45 0.54 30.42
C PRO A 36 20.04 1.76 31.24
N ARG A 37 21.02 2.45 31.84
CA ARG A 37 20.80 3.66 32.64
C ARG A 37 21.55 4.85 32.06
N ILE A 38 20.90 6.01 32.10
CA ILE A 38 21.48 7.28 31.68
C ILE A 38 22.69 7.58 32.58
N ARG A 39 23.86 7.77 31.96
CA ARG A 39 25.13 7.92 32.69
C ARG A 39 25.41 9.35 33.18
N THR A 40 24.85 10.35 32.51
CA THR A 40 25.22 11.76 32.75
C THR A 40 24.03 12.71 32.58
N GLY A 41 24.09 13.87 33.25
CA GLY A 41 23.11 14.93 33.10
C GLY A 41 21.95 14.85 34.10
N PRO A 42 20.92 15.70 33.95
CA PRO A 42 19.84 15.86 34.94
C PRO A 42 18.96 14.61 35.13
N ASN A 43 19.06 13.63 34.23
CA ASN A 43 18.32 12.36 34.29
C ASN A 43 19.24 11.17 34.65
N ALA A 44 20.47 11.41 35.12
CA ALA A 44 21.41 10.34 35.44
C ALA A 44 20.81 9.35 36.47
N GLY A 45 21.01 8.06 36.23
CA GLY A 45 20.49 6.97 37.05
C GLY A 45 19.09 6.47 36.66
N LEU A 46 18.33 7.21 35.84
CA LEU A 46 17.07 6.72 35.26
C LEU A 46 17.34 5.71 34.14
N VAL A 47 16.35 4.86 33.86
CA VAL A 47 16.39 3.93 32.71
C VAL A 47 16.42 4.73 31.41
N ASP A 48 17.27 4.30 30.48
CA ASP A 48 17.37 4.85 29.13
C ASP A 48 16.54 4.02 28.14
N TRP A 49 15.28 4.40 27.96
CA TRP A 49 14.36 3.72 27.04
C TRP A 49 14.63 4.03 25.56
N ASP A 50 15.52 4.98 25.26
CA ASP A 50 15.93 5.29 23.88
C ASP A 50 17.16 4.45 23.47
N ASP A 51 17.74 3.66 24.38
CA ASP A 51 18.85 2.75 24.11
C ASP A 51 18.33 1.38 23.61
N PRO A 52 18.86 0.84 22.48
CA PRO A 52 18.45 -0.45 21.93
C PRO A 52 18.54 -1.64 22.92
N ALA A 53 19.38 -1.58 23.95
CA ALA A 53 19.48 -2.62 24.97
C ALA A 53 18.25 -2.70 25.90
N SER A 54 17.37 -1.70 25.87
CA SER A 54 16.05 -1.74 26.54
C SER A 54 15.01 -2.55 25.77
N TRP A 55 15.35 -3.02 24.57
CA TRP A 55 14.44 -3.62 23.61
C TRP A 55 14.84 -5.06 23.27
N LEU A 56 13.85 -5.94 23.11
CA LEU A 56 14.05 -7.37 22.87
C LEU A 56 14.15 -7.66 21.37
N HIS A 57 15.35 -7.38 20.83
CA HIS A 57 15.66 -7.48 19.41
C HIS A 57 15.39 -8.87 18.82
N ASP A 58 15.86 -9.92 19.50
CA ASP A 58 15.71 -11.28 19.01
C ASP A 58 14.25 -11.73 18.98
N ASP A 59 13.44 -11.27 19.94
CA ASP A 59 12.00 -11.54 19.95
C ASP A 59 11.29 -10.89 18.76
N ALA A 60 11.63 -9.65 18.46
CA ALA A 60 11.06 -8.95 17.32
C ALA A 60 11.48 -9.60 15.99
N MET A 61 12.74 -10.01 15.86
CA MET A 61 13.23 -10.71 14.66
C MET A 61 12.57 -12.08 14.48
N ARG A 62 12.30 -12.81 15.58
CA ARG A 62 11.54 -14.07 15.54
C ARG A 62 10.12 -13.86 15.04
N ALA A 63 9.40 -12.87 15.59
CA ALA A 63 8.04 -12.53 15.15
C ALA A 63 8.00 -12.11 13.67
N ILE A 64 9.01 -11.35 13.20
CA ILE A 64 9.15 -11.00 11.79
C ILE A 64 9.35 -12.24 10.92
N GLY A 65 10.24 -13.15 11.33
CA GLY A 65 10.49 -14.40 10.60
C GLY A 65 9.25 -15.29 10.53
N GLU A 66 8.49 -15.41 11.62
CA GLU A 66 7.22 -16.15 11.68
C GLU A 66 6.15 -15.53 10.76
N LEU A 67 6.00 -14.21 10.77
CA LEU A 67 5.09 -13.50 9.84
C LEU A 67 5.48 -13.74 8.38
N CYS A 68 6.77 -13.64 8.05
CA CYS A 68 7.26 -13.83 6.69
C CYS A 68 7.14 -15.27 6.18
N SER A 69 7.21 -16.26 7.08
CA SER A 69 7.20 -17.69 6.71
C SER A 69 5.81 -18.33 6.78
N THR A 70 4.99 -17.94 7.75
CA THR A 70 3.68 -18.58 8.01
C THR A 70 2.49 -17.65 7.77
N GLY A 71 2.72 -16.33 7.70
CA GLY A 71 1.64 -15.34 7.60
C GLY A 71 0.97 -14.98 8.93
N ALA A 72 1.45 -15.50 10.05
CA ALA A 72 0.98 -15.12 11.39
C ALA A 72 2.11 -15.21 12.43
N ALA A 73 2.02 -14.41 13.50
CA ALA A 73 2.90 -14.51 14.66
C ALA A 73 2.20 -14.05 15.94
N GLU A 74 2.61 -14.61 17.08
CA GLU A 74 2.25 -14.07 18.39
C GLU A 74 3.15 -12.87 18.69
N VAL A 75 2.53 -11.73 19.00
CA VAL A 75 3.24 -10.49 19.30
C VAL A 75 2.86 -9.99 20.69
N PRO A 76 3.80 -9.41 21.46
CA PRO A 76 3.51 -8.92 22.79
C PRO A 76 2.52 -7.75 22.77
N ILE A 77 1.79 -7.61 23.87
CA ILE A 77 1.05 -6.39 24.22
C ILE A 77 1.85 -5.72 25.34
N TYR A 78 2.41 -4.54 25.07
CA TYR A 78 3.10 -3.74 26.06
C TYR A 78 2.23 -2.57 26.52
N GLU A 79 2.11 -2.39 27.84
CA GLU A 79 1.37 -1.28 28.41
C GLU A 79 2.31 -0.37 29.22
N ILE A 80 2.47 0.87 28.75
CA ILE A 80 3.30 1.88 29.42
C ILE A 80 2.82 2.13 30.86
N ALA A 81 1.52 2.03 31.12
CA ALA A 81 0.97 2.22 32.46
C ALA A 81 1.35 1.10 33.44
N HIS A 82 1.57 -0.12 32.93
CA HIS A 82 2.01 -1.28 33.69
C HIS A 82 3.53 -1.48 33.62
N ASP A 83 4.23 -0.64 32.86
CA ASP A 83 5.67 -0.69 32.61
C ASP A 83 6.15 -2.11 32.26
N GLY A 84 5.38 -2.80 31.42
CA GLY A 84 5.65 -4.18 31.09
C GLY A 84 4.67 -4.81 30.13
N ARG A 85 4.97 -6.07 29.79
CA ARG A 85 4.16 -6.94 28.93
C ARG A 85 2.93 -7.42 29.70
N THR A 86 1.74 -7.17 29.16
CA THR A 86 0.47 -7.57 29.79
C THR A 86 -0.19 -8.78 29.11
N GLY A 87 0.31 -9.19 27.94
CA GLY A 87 -0.19 -10.36 27.24
C GLY A 87 0.42 -10.54 25.86
N LEU A 88 -0.21 -11.40 25.07
CA LEU A 88 0.10 -11.65 23.65
C LEU A 88 -1.15 -11.40 22.80
N GLN A 89 -0.95 -11.04 21.55
CA GLN A 89 -1.97 -10.96 20.52
C GLN A 89 -1.45 -11.64 19.25
N THR A 90 -2.34 -12.29 18.50
CA THR A 90 -1.99 -12.85 17.19
C THR A 90 -2.04 -11.75 16.12
N LEU A 91 -0.91 -11.47 15.47
CA LEU A 91 -0.88 -10.65 14.26
C LEU A 91 -0.94 -11.57 13.03
N ARG A 92 -1.89 -11.33 12.13
CA ARG A 92 -2.07 -12.08 10.88
C ARG A 92 -1.89 -11.18 9.66
N LEU A 93 -1.34 -11.75 8.60
CA LEU A 93 -1.19 -11.07 7.31
C LEU A 93 -2.44 -11.13 6.44
N ASP A 94 -3.28 -12.15 6.65
CA ASP A 94 -4.49 -12.42 5.88
C ASP A 94 -4.22 -12.36 4.36
N GLU A 95 -4.90 -11.49 3.61
CA GLU A 95 -4.70 -11.34 2.15
C GLU A 95 -3.45 -10.54 1.74
N HIS A 96 -2.65 -10.04 2.69
CA HIS A 96 -1.53 -9.16 2.41
C HIS A 96 -0.21 -9.92 2.25
N ASP A 97 0.52 -9.68 1.15
CA ASP A 97 1.86 -10.25 0.94
C ASP A 97 2.98 -9.46 1.67
N ALA A 98 2.62 -8.46 2.47
CA ALA A 98 3.57 -7.62 3.20
C ALA A 98 2.91 -7.03 4.45
N PHE A 99 3.75 -6.65 5.41
CA PHE A 99 3.35 -5.89 6.60
C PHE A 99 4.29 -4.71 6.85
N VAL A 100 3.88 -3.85 7.76
CA VAL A 100 4.67 -2.70 8.21
C VAL A 100 5.18 -2.97 9.61
N ALA A 101 6.49 -3.17 9.77
CA ALA A 101 7.14 -3.04 11.07
C ALA A 101 7.41 -1.56 11.35
N GLU A 102 6.83 -0.99 12.41
CA GLU A 102 7.09 0.40 12.82
C GLU A 102 7.42 0.52 14.30
N GLY A 103 8.28 1.47 14.63
CA GLY A 103 8.68 1.77 16.01
C GLY A 103 9.90 2.66 16.07
N ILE A 104 10.30 3.05 17.28
CA ILE A 104 11.50 3.88 17.49
C ILE A 104 12.80 3.13 17.15
N PHE A 105 12.81 1.80 17.30
CA PHE A 105 13.94 0.91 16.96
C PHE A 105 13.79 0.23 15.60
N ALA A 106 12.90 0.72 14.73
CA ALA A 106 12.68 0.10 13.43
C ALA A 106 13.93 0.10 12.53
N GLN A 107 14.90 0.99 12.77
CA GLN A 107 16.19 0.98 12.09
C GLN A 107 17.12 -0.13 12.56
N GLU A 108 16.99 -0.64 13.80
CA GLU A 108 17.86 -1.68 14.34
C GLU A 108 17.70 -3.01 13.61
N ILE A 109 16.49 -3.32 13.15
CA ILE A 109 16.18 -4.58 12.47
C ILE A 109 16.54 -4.57 10.97
N VAL A 110 16.91 -3.43 10.38
CA VAL A 110 17.03 -3.29 8.92
C VAL A 110 18.06 -4.25 8.33
N THR A 111 19.26 -4.29 8.91
CA THR A 111 20.35 -5.14 8.43
C THR A 111 19.99 -6.62 8.54
N ALA A 112 19.45 -7.04 9.68
CA ALA A 112 19.05 -8.43 9.92
C ALA A 112 17.91 -8.86 8.97
N CYS A 113 16.90 -8.03 8.78
CA CYS A 113 15.81 -8.28 7.82
C CYS A 113 16.31 -8.35 6.37
N GLN A 114 17.30 -7.53 6.00
CA GLN A 114 17.89 -7.57 4.68
C GLN A 114 18.67 -8.87 4.44
N GLN A 115 19.50 -9.29 5.41
CA GLN A 115 20.27 -10.53 5.34
C GLN A 115 19.37 -11.77 5.29
N ALA A 116 18.24 -11.75 6.01
CA ALA A 116 17.25 -12.82 6.00
C ALA A 116 16.33 -12.80 4.75
N GLY A 117 16.44 -11.81 3.87
CA GLY A 117 15.58 -11.67 2.69
C GLY A 117 14.13 -11.27 3.00
N HIS A 118 13.86 -10.76 4.20
CA HIS A 118 12.53 -10.32 4.65
C HIS A 118 12.24 -8.85 4.31
N LEU A 119 13.26 -8.06 3.97
CA LEU A 119 13.12 -6.62 3.79
C LEU A 119 12.66 -6.23 2.38
N LEU A 120 11.42 -5.75 2.25
CA LEU A 120 10.92 -5.12 1.01
C LEU A 120 11.50 -3.71 0.79
N ALA A 121 11.50 -2.90 1.85
CA ALA A 121 12.06 -1.54 1.86
C ALA A 121 12.20 -0.99 3.29
N ALA A 122 13.25 -0.21 3.54
CA ALA A 122 13.46 0.51 4.80
C ALA A 122 13.33 2.02 4.60
N TYR A 123 12.55 2.67 5.47
CA TYR A 123 12.22 4.08 5.39
C TYR A 123 12.42 4.78 6.73
N CYS A 124 13.08 5.93 6.71
CA CYS A 124 13.06 6.92 7.80
C CYS A 124 12.10 8.03 7.39
N ILE A 125 10.90 8.00 7.98
CA ILE A 125 9.85 8.97 7.66
C ILE A 125 10.11 10.26 8.42
N THR A 126 10.24 11.35 7.67
CA THR A 126 10.46 12.69 8.23
C THR A 126 9.43 13.69 7.70
N GLN A 127 9.12 14.70 8.52
CA GLN A 127 8.41 15.90 8.11
C GLN A 127 9.31 17.10 8.37
N ARG A 128 9.00 18.26 7.76
CA ARG A 128 9.76 19.50 8.00
C ARG A 128 9.83 19.74 9.52
N PRO A 129 11.02 19.72 10.15
CA PRO A 129 11.17 19.70 11.62
C PRO A 129 10.40 20.82 12.33
N VAL A 130 10.33 21.97 11.67
CA VAL A 130 9.61 23.18 12.06
C VAL A 130 8.11 22.93 12.23
N VAL A 131 7.45 22.12 11.38
CA VAL A 131 6.00 21.88 11.45
C VAL A 131 5.63 20.98 12.64
N THR A 132 6.43 19.95 12.91
CA THR A 132 6.29 19.08 14.09
C THR A 132 6.54 19.85 15.39
N PHE A 133 7.56 20.70 15.41
CA PHE A 133 7.84 21.59 16.54
C PHE A 133 6.69 22.58 16.77
N TRP A 134 6.20 23.26 15.72
CA TRP A 134 5.09 24.21 15.84
C TRP A 134 3.78 23.57 16.26
N ARG A 135 3.42 22.40 15.73
CA ARG A 135 2.18 21.69 16.16
C ARG A 135 2.26 21.26 17.62
N ARG A 136 3.42 20.80 18.07
CA ARG A 136 3.65 20.38 19.47
C ARG A 136 3.66 21.58 20.41
N LEU A 137 4.33 22.66 20.02
CA LEU A 137 4.35 23.93 20.77
C LEU A 137 2.94 24.53 20.89
N VAL A 138 2.15 24.55 19.81
CA VAL A 138 0.76 25.05 19.83
C VAL A 138 -0.14 24.18 20.71
N ARG A 139 0.04 22.85 20.72
CA ARG A 139 -0.72 21.95 21.60
C ARG A 139 -0.35 22.16 23.07
N ASP A 140 0.95 22.18 23.38
CA ASP A 140 1.45 22.30 24.76
C ASP A 140 1.20 23.71 25.35
N LEU A 141 1.16 24.76 24.50
CA LEU A 141 0.76 26.12 24.89
C LEU A 141 -0.76 26.26 25.12
N ARG A 142 -1.59 25.54 24.36
CA ARG A 142 -3.04 25.48 24.59
C ARG A 142 -3.39 24.75 25.88
N GLU A 143 -2.62 23.72 26.25
CA GLU A 143 -2.82 22.93 27.47
C GLU A 143 -2.14 23.53 28.73
N ARG A 144 -1.46 24.69 28.63
CA ARG A 144 -0.73 25.41 29.71
C ARG A 144 0.14 24.53 30.63
N ARG A 145 0.69 23.42 30.14
CA ARG A 145 1.37 22.43 31.00
C ARG A 145 2.73 22.87 31.55
N LYS A 146 3.48 23.78 30.89
CA LYS A 146 4.84 24.22 31.31
C LYS A 146 5.21 25.65 30.82
N PRO A 147 6.17 26.35 31.47
CA PRO A 147 6.61 27.70 31.06
C PRO A 147 7.21 27.76 29.63
N PRO A 148 7.00 28.85 28.86
CA PRO A 148 7.36 28.93 27.43
C PRO A 148 8.84 28.67 27.11
N LEU A 149 9.77 29.17 27.93
CA LEU A 149 11.21 28.97 27.75
C LEU A 149 11.65 27.50 27.92
N VAL A 150 10.96 26.74 28.77
CA VAL A 150 11.19 25.30 28.97
C VAL A 150 10.73 24.52 27.74
N LEU A 151 9.61 24.93 27.11
CA LEU A 151 9.11 24.33 25.87
C LEU A 151 10.05 24.59 24.68
N VAL A 152 10.62 25.79 24.57
CA VAL A 152 11.57 26.14 23.50
C VAL A 152 12.90 25.39 23.67
N ARG A 153 13.48 25.34 24.89
CA ARG A 153 14.71 24.56 25.15
C ARG A 153 14.51 23.07 24.92
N ARG A 154 13.39 22.50 25.38
CA ARG A 154 13.04 21.09 25.16
C ARG A 154 12.81 20.80 23.67
N GLY A 155 12.18 21.73 22.95
CA GLY A 155 11.98 21.60 21.50
C GLY A 155 13.28 21.67 20.69
N LEU A 156 14.24 22.51 21.08
CA LEU A 156 15.58 22.55 20.46
C LEU A 156 16.40 21.28 20.75
N ALA A 157 16.32 20.74 21.97
CA ALA A 157 16.95 19.46 22.31
C ALA A 157 16.32 18.29 21.54
N LEU A 158 14.99 18.28 21.42
CA LEU A 158 14.25 17.32 20.59
C LEU A 158 14.61 17.45 19.10
N MET A 159 14.82 18.68 18.59
CA MET A 159 15.26 18.90 17.21
C MET A 159 16.67 18.39 16.93
N ARG A 160 17.60 18.47 17.91
CA ARG A 160 18.94 17.88 17.78
C ARG A 160 18.87 16.36 17.79
N GLY A 161 18.16 15.77 18.75
CA GLY A 161 17.93 14.32 18.77
C GLY A 161 17.21 13.79 17.53
N GLN A 162 16.34 14.61 16.89
CA GLN A 162 15.75 14.25 15.60
C GLN A 162 16.76 14.11 14.47
N ARG A 163 17.83 14.92 14.44
CA ARG A 163 18.87 14.80 13.42
C ARG A 163 19.68 13.53 13.62
N ASP A 164 20.00 13.21 14.88
CA ASP A 164 20.78 12.02 15.22
C ASP A 164 20.01 10.74 14.87
N VAL A 165 18.71 10.67 15.16
CA VAL A 165 17.83 9.56 14.77
C VAL A 165 17.78 9.38 13.25
N VAL A 166 17.71 10.47 12.48
CA VAL A 166 17.69 10.39 11.01
C VAL A 166 19.04 9.93 10.47
N ALA A 167 20.15 10.43 11.03
CA ALA A 167 21.50 10.03 10.65
C ALA A 167 21.74 8.54 10.94
N ASP A 168 21.38 8.08 12.15
CA ASP A 168 21.49 6.68 12.56
C ASP A 168 20.63 5.76 11.67
N ALA A 169 19.36 6.11 11.46
CA ALA A 169 18.49 5.34 10.58
C ALA A 169 19.04 5.24 9.16
N THR A 170 19.62 6.33 8.63
CA THR A 170 20.24 6.34 7.30
C THR A 170 21.48 5.47 7.25
N ALA A 171 22.34 5.53 8.27
CA ALA A 171 23.53 4.69 8.39
C ALA A 171 23.17 3.20 8.45
N LYS A 172 22.04 2.86 9.08
CA LYS A 172 21.47 1.49 9.14
C LYS A 172 20.68 1.09 7.89
N GLY A 173 20.69 1.90 6.83
CA GLY A 173 20.11 1.55 5.53
C GLY A 173 18.67 2.05 5.27
N CYS A 174 18.11 2.90 6.13
CA CYS A 174 16.83 3.53 5.85
C CYS A 174 16.96 4.64 4.80
N ARG A 175 16.04 4.66 3.83
CA ARG A 175 15.88 5.80 2.93
C ARG A 175 15.06 6.89 3.60
N VAL A 176 15.56 8.13 3.60
CA VAL A 176 14.79 9.28 4.11
C VAL A 176 13.71 9.68 3.10
N ALA A 177 12.46 9.79 3.57
CA ALA A 177 11.33 10.16 2.72
C ALA A 177 10.24 10.90 3.50
N THR A 178 9.49 11.75 2.81
CA THR A 178 8.20 12.25 3.33
C THR A 178 7.14 11.13 3.28
N PRO A 179 6.07 11.20 4.09
CA PRO A 179 4.98 10.23 4.03
C PRO A 179 4.39 10.04 2.63
N GLU A 180 4.26 11.11 1.85
CA GLU A 180 3.67 11.05 0.50
C GLU A 180 4.60 10.41 -0.54
N GLN A 181 5.91 10.63 -0.41
CA GLN A 181 6.91 9.96 -1.26
C GLN A 181 6.97 8.47 -0.94
N ALA A 182 7.07 8.14 0.35
CA ALA A 182 7.09 6.75 0.80
C ALA A 182 5.80 6.01 0.39
N TYR A 183 4.62 6.64 0.52
CA TYR A 183 3.35 6.07 0.08
C TYR A 183 3.36 5.75 -1.42
N ARG A 184 3.73 6.72 -2.27
CA ARG A 184 3.76 6.53 -3.73
C ARG A 184 4.70 5.39 -4.14
N GLU A 185 5.88 5.33 -3.56
CA GLU A 185 6.87 4.31 -3.88
C GLU A 185 6.51 2.93 -3.34
N LEU A 186 6.05 2.84 -2.10
CA LEU A 186 5.61 1.57 -1.52
C LEU A 186 4.40 1.02 -2.26
N ARG A 187 3.42 1.87 -2.59
CA ARG A 187 2.25 1.46 -3.38
C ARG A 187 2.66 0.92 -4.74
N ALA A 188 3.67 1.48 -5.42
CA ALA A 188 4.14 0.93 -6.69
C ALA A 188 4.69 -0.52 -6.57
N ARG A 189 5.21 -0.87 -5.38
CA ARG A 189 5.79 -2.18 -5.05
C ARG A 189 4.78 -3.15 -4.45
N LEU A 190 3.85 -2.66 -3.63
CA LEU A 190 2.79 -3.43 -2.97
C LEU A 190 1.65 -3.64 -3.96
N ARG A 191 1.46 -4.88 -4.43
CA ARG A 191 0.41 -5.21 -5.40
C ARG A 191 -0.46 -6.32 -4.83
N PRO A 192 -1.77 -6.08 -4.60
CA PRO A 192 -2.65 -7.13 -4.09
C PRO A 192 -2.75 -8.28 -5.10
N ARG A 193 -2.66 -9.52 -4.62
CA ARG A 193 -2.85 -10.74 -5.43
C ARG A 193 -4.29 -10.94 -5.89
N THR A 194 -5.25 -10.48 -5.08
CA THR A 194 -6.69 -10.59 -5.36
C THR A 194 -7.37 -9.26 -5.09
N ALA A 195 -8.02 -8.71 -6.11
CA ALA A 195 -8.77 -7.47 -5.99
C ALA A 195 -10.17 -7.75 -5.42
N VAL A 196 -10.40 -7.40 -4.14
CA VAL A 196 -11.76 -7.40 -3.58
C VAL A 196 -12.46 -6.12 -4.02
N LEU A 197 -13.45 -6.25 -4.90
CA LEU A 197 -14.21 -5.12 -5.41
C LEU A 197 -15.48 -4.86 -4.58
N PRO A 198 -15.76 -3.61 -4.21
CA PRO A 198 -17.06 -3.24 -3.66
C PRO A 198 -18.20 -3.58 -4.62
N ALA A 199 -19.34 -4.01 -4.08
CA ALA A 199 -20.55 -4.21 -4.88
C ALA A 199 -21.06 -2.90 -5.50
N GLY A 200 -21.80 -3.01 -6.61
CA GLY A 200 -22.53 -1.89 -7.21
C GLY A 200 -21.71 -1.00 -8.16
N LEU A 201 -20.52 -1.41 -8.59
CA LEU A 201 -19.65 -0.64 -9.49
C LEU A 201 -20.04 -0.79 -10.98
N ARG A 202 -21.34 -0.73 -11.29
CA ARG A 202 -21.86 -0.89 -12.65
C ARG A 202 -21.70 0.37 -13.48
N GLN A 203 -21.40 0.25 -14.77
CA GLN A 203 -21.36 1.38 -15.68
C GLN A 203 -22.72 2.11 -15.74
N PRO A 204 -22.73 3.46 -15.78
CA PRO A 204 -23.96 4.25 -15.78
C PRO A 204 -24.68 4.31 -17.14
N ASP A 205 -24.00 3.97 -18.23
CA ASP A 205 -24.54 4.00 -19.60
C ASP A 205 -23.85 2.94 -20.49
N ASP A 206 -24.36 2.73 -21.70
CA ASP A 206 -23.92 1.66 -22.62
C ASP A 206 -22.53 1.88 -23.24
N TYR A 207 -21.90 3.04 -23.01
CA TYR A 207 -20.68 3.45 -23.74
C TYR A 207 -19.50 3.76 -22.81
N SER A 208 -19.71 3.74 -21.50
CA SER A 208 -18.71 4.11 -20.49
C SER A 208 -17.91 2.93 -19.93
N CYS A 209 -18.02 1.73 -20.51
CA CYS A 209 -17.31 0.52 -20.04
C CYS A 209 -15.81 0.72 -19.77
N GLY A 210 -15.10 1.40 -20.68
CA GLY A 210 -13.68 1.68 -20.51
C GLY A 210 -13.39 2.73 -19.43
N ALA A 211 -14.22 3.76 -19.30
CA ALA A 211 -14.10 4.74 -18.23
C ALA A 211 -14.39 4.12 -16.86
N THR A 212 -15.42 3.26 -16.76
CA THR A 212 -15.71 2.46 -15.57
C THR A 212 -14.53 1.57 -15.21
N SER A 213 -13.96 0.84 -16.18
CA SER A 213 -12.78 0.00 -15.97
C SER A 213 -11.61 0.80 -15.38
N VAL A 214 -11.33 1.99 -15.90
CA VAL A 214 -10.26 2.86 -15.38
C VAL A 214 -10.56 3.40 -13.98
N VAL A 215 -11.79 3.87 -13.73
CA VAL A 215 -12.19 4.35 -12.40
C VAL A 215 -12.05 3.23 -11.37
N VAL A 216 -12.52 2.03 -11.71
CA VAL A 216 -12.41 0.84 -10.86
C VAL A 216 -10.96 0.44 -10.62
N ALA A 217 -10.10 0.47 -11.65
CA ALA A 217 -8.66 0.25 -11.50
C ALA A 217 -8.04 1.24 -10.49
N ARG A 218 -8.44 2.52 -10.53
CA ARG A 218 -7.98 3.51 -9.55
C ARG A 218 -8.54 3.25 -8.15
N MET A 219 -9.81 2.88 -8.03
CA MET A 219 -10.44 2.53 -6.75
C MET A 219 -9.72 1.36 -6.07
N LEU A 220 -9.36 0.33 -6.83
CA LEU A 220 -8.62 -0.84 -6.34
C LEU A 220 -7.22 -0.50 -5.82
N ARG A 221 -6.66 0.62 -6.27
CA ARG A 221 -5.34 1.07 -5.84
C ARG A 221 -5.35 2.09 -4.73
N ASP A 222 -6.47 2.75 -4.53
CA ASP A 222 -6.65 3.78 -3.51
C ASP A 222 -8.00 3.57 -2.82
N PRO A 223 -8.06 2.68 -1.81
CA PRO A 223 -9.29 2.40 -1.07
C PRO A 223 -9.88 3.63 -0.37
N ALA A 224 -9.02 4.58 0.04
CA ALA A 224 -9.47 5.84 0.65
C ALA A 224 -10.20 6.71 -0.38
N TRP A 225 -9.61 6.88 -1.57
CA TRP A 225 -10.27 7.53 -2.70
C TRP A 225 -11.52 6.77 -3.14
N ALA A 226 -11.50 5.44 -3.11
CA ALA A 226 -12.66 4.61 -3.44
C ALA A 226 -13.83 4.87 -2.48
N ALA A 227 -13.57 4.99 -1.18
CA ALA A 227 -14.60 5.31 -0.18
C ALA A 227 -15.19 6.72 -0.40
N GLU A 228 -14.34 7.70 -0.72
CA GLU A 228 -14.76 9.08 -1.02
C GLU A 228 -15.63 9.15 -2.29
N ILE A 229 -15.24 8.45 -3.35
CA ILE A 229 -15.89 8.54 -4.66
C ILE A 229 -17.12 7.66 -4.78
N ARG A 230 -17.26 6.60 -3.97
CA ARG A 230 -18.38 5.65 -4.05
C ARG A 230 -19.77 6.33 -4.17
N PRO A 231 -20.13 7.35 -3.37
CA PRO A 231 -21.43 8.02 -3.49
C PRO A 231 -21.63 8.78 -4.82
N ARG A 232 -20.55 9.10 -5.53
CA ARG A 232 -20.52 9.87 -6.77
C ARG A 232 -19.97 9.07 -7.95
N PHE A 233 -19.93 7.74 -7.82
CA PHE A 233 -19.26 6.85 -8.76
C PHE A 233 -19.71 7.09 -10.22
N ALA A 234 -21.01 7.09 -10.48
CA ALA A 234 -21.57 7.33 -11.81
C ALA A 234 -21.14 8.68 -12.41
N ALA A 235 -21.13 9.75 -11.59
CA ALA A 235 -20.72 11.07 -12.04
C ALA A 235 -19.23 11.13 -12.40
N VAL A 236 -18.37 10.47 -11.60
CA VAL A 236 -16.92 10.37 -11.87
C VAL A 236 -16.65 9.54 -13.12
N VAL A 237 -17.38 8.44 -13.33
CA VAL A 237 -17.30 7.65 -14.56
C VAL A 237 -17.67 8.51 -15.77
N GLN A 238 -18.78 9.24 -15.72
CA GLN A 238 -19.18 10.11 -16.82
C GLN A 238 -18.21 11.28 -17.07
N GLN A 239 -17.59 11.82 -16.02
CA GLN A 239 -16.55 12.83 -16.15
C GLN A 239 -15.30 12.25 -16.81
N THR A 240 -14.89 11.04 -16.40
CA THR A 240 -13.75 10.31 -16.98
C THR A 240 -14.03 9.96 -18.45
N HIS A 241 -15.24 9.51 -18.78
CA HIS A 241 -15.60 9.23 -20.17
C HIS A 241 -15.55 10.51 -21.04
N ARG A 242 -15.93 11.66 -20.48
CA ARG A 242 -15.86 12.95 -21.18
C ARG A 242 -14.43 13.40 -21.50
N SER A 243 -13.43 13.01 -20.70
CA SER A 243 -12.01 13.34 -20.93
C SER A 243 -11.33 12.42 -21.93
N PHE A 244 -11.99 11.35 -22.39
CA PHE A 244 -11.44 10.49 -23.44
C PHE A 244 -11.58 11.18 -24.80
N HIS A 245 -10.47 11.28 -25.52
CA HIS A 245 -10.37 11.98 -26.80
C HIS A 245 -10.01 11.03 -27.96
N GLY A 246 -10.28 11.47 -29.18
CA GLY A 246 -9.88 10.76 -30.41
C GLY A 246 -10.81 9.62 -30.86
N TRP A 247 -11.94 9.37 -30.18
CA TRP A 247 -12.90 8.33 -30.53
C TRP A 247 -14.34 8.79 -30.34
N PRO A 248 -15.27 8.47 -31.26
CA PRO A 248 -16.68 8.81 -31.09
C PRO A 248 -17.23 8.16 -29.81
N ARG A 249 -17.76 8.97 -28.89
CA ARG A 249 -18.25 8.49 -27.57
C ARG A 249 -19.32 7.39 -27.68
N ARG A 250 -20.14 7.40 -28.73
CA ARG A 250 -21.17 6.38 -28.99
C ARG A 250 -20.59 5.04 -29.48
N LEU A 251 -19.30 4.97 -29.76
CA LEU A 251 -18.59 3.74 -30.15
C LEU A 251 -17.77 3.17 -28.99
N GLY A 252 -18.00 3.64 -27.77
CA GLY A 252 -17.32 3.19 -26.56
C GLY A 252 -16.01 3.93 -26.30
N THR A 253 -15.01 3.21 -25.80
CA THR A 253 -13.74 3.78 -25.33
C THR A 253 -12.55 3.34 -26.19
N ALA A 254 -11.70 4.28 -26.59
CA ALA A 254 -10.47 3.96 -27.31
C ALA A 254 -9.38 3.31 -26.43
N PHE A 255 -8.58 2.46 -27.07
CA PHE A 255 -7.47 1.75 -26.42
C PHE A 255 -6.36 2.67 -25.91
N TRP A 256 -6.04 3.78 -26.61
CA TRP A 256 -5.02 4.72 -26.14
C TRP A 256 -5.43 5.44 -24.84
N SER A 257 -6.72 5.74 -24.66
CA SER A 257 -7.22 6.36 -23.43
C SER A 257 -7.08 5.43 -22.23
N VAL A 258 -7.44 4.15 -22.40
CA VAL A 258 -7.27 3.14 -21.34
C VAL A 258 -5.78 2.91 -21.05
N ALA A 259 -4.95 2.80 -22.09
CA ALA A 259 -3.50 2.60 -21.92
C ALA A 259 -2.85 3.77 -21.17
N HIS A 260 -3.23 5.01 -21.50
CA HIS A 260 -2.75 6.21 -20.82
C HIS A 260 -3.18 6.25 -19.36
N GLN A 261 -4.45 5.99 -19.07
CA GLN A 261 -4.96 5.98 -17.71
C GLN A 261 -4.35 4.86 -16.85
N LEU A 262 -4.22 3.65 -17.40
CA LEU A 262 -3.53 2.55 -16.70
C LEU A 262 -2.04 2.87 -16.48
N HIS A 263 -1.40 3.57 -17.41
CA HIS A 263 -0.04 4.07 -17.21
C HIS A 263 0.05 5.04 -16.02
N GLU A 264 -0.87 6.01 -15.92
CA GLU A 264 -0.93 6.94 -14.79
C GLU A 264 -1.22 6.21 -13.46
N ILE A 265 -2.09 5.21 -13.48
CA ILE A 265 -2.46 4.44 -12.29
C ILE A 265 -1.30 3.54 -11.85
N GLU A 266 -0.62 2.86 -12.77
CA GLU A 266 0.31 1.77 -12.43
C GLU A 266 1.78 2.16 -12.51
N GLY A 267 2.09 3.31 -13.11
CA GLY A 267 3.45 3.81 -13.27
C GLY A 267 4.31 3.01 -14.27
N VAL A 268 3.70 2.13 -15.07
CA VAL A 268 4.38 1.31 -16.09
C VAL A 268 3.84 1.60 -17.48
N ARG A 269 4.64 1.41 -18.52
CA ARG A 269 4.19 1.67 -19.90
C ARG A 269 3.29 0.54 -20.40
N TYR A 270 2.21 0.90 -21.07
CA TYR A 270 1.25 -0.03 -21.66
C TYR A 270 1.41 -0.10 -23.18
N THR A 271 1.04 -1.24 -23.75
CA THR A 271 1.02 -1.47 -25.19
C THR A 271 -0.25 -2.22 -25.62
N LEU A 272 -0.63 -2.04 -26.88
CA LEU A 272 -1.74 -2.75 -27.50
C LEU A 272 -1.27 -4.10 -28.02
N GLY A 273 -2.01 -5.15 -27.72
CA GLY A 273 -1.88 -6.46 -28.37
C GLY A 273 -3.17 -6.83 -29.11
N ILE A 274 -3.06 -7.37 -30.32
CA ILE A 274 -4.21 -7.87 -31.08
C ILE A 274 -4.52 -9.30 -30.63
N GLY A 275 -5.32 -9.41 -29.57
CA GLY A 275 -5.70 -10.69 -28.98
C GLY A 275 -6.54 -11.57 -29.91
N TYR A 276 -7.28 -10.97 -30.85
CA TYR A 276 -8.08 -11.69 -31.83
C TYR A 276 -7.25 -12.66 -32.69
N LEU A 277 -6.05 -12.25 -33.09
CA LEU A 277 -5.18 -13.04 -33.98
C LEU A 277 -4.34 -14.08 -33.23
N SER A 278 -4.11 -13.87 -31.94
CA SER A 278 -3.21 -14.71 -31.14
C SER A 278 -3.71 -14.83 -29.69
N PRO A 279 -4.91 -15.41 -29.48
CA PRO A 279 -5.57 -15.34 -28.17
C PRO A 279 -4.80 -16.10 -27.10
N GLY A 280 -4.05 -17.16 -27.44
CA GLY A 280 -3.15 -17.84 -26.51
C GLY A 280 -2.05 -16.92 -25.98
N ARG A 281 -1.29 -16.27 -26.88
CA ARG A 281 -0.25 -15.29 -26.49
C ARG A 281 -0.83 -14.11 -25.72
N ALA A 282 -2.02 -13.65 -26.10
CA ALA A 282 -2.70 -12.57 -25.39
C ALA A 282 -3.09 -12.99 -23.96
N PHE A 283 -3.63 -14.20 -23.77
CA PHE A 283 -3.91 -14.75 -22.46
C PHE A 283 -2.65 -14.84 -21.60
N ASP A 284 -1.57 -15.42 -22.14
CA ASP A 284 -0.34 -15.62 -21.38
C ASP A 284 0.27 -14.28 -20.93
N ARG A 285 0.18 -13.23 -21.76
CA ARG A 285 0.59 -11.86 -21.38
C ARG A 285 -0.31 -11.23 -20.31
N LEU A 286 -1.63 -11.40 -20.42
CA LEU A 286 -2.58 -10.92 -19.41
C LEU A 286 -2.35 -11.62 -18.07
N HIS A 287 -2.16 -12.95 -18.09
CA HIS A 287 -1.94 -13.77 -16.90
C HIS A 287 -0.62 -13.40 -16.22
N ALA A 288 0.47 -13.22 -16.99
CA ALA A 288 1.75 -12.77 -16.45
C ALA A 288 1.65 -11.35 -15.83
N ALA A 289 0.91 -10.43 -16.45
CA ALA A 289 0.68 -9.10 -15.89
C ALA A 289 -0.14 -9.16 -14.59
N ALA A 290 -1.25 -9.90 -14.62
CA ALA A 290 -2.17 -10.04 -13.49
C ALA A 290 -1.53 -10.79 -12.31
N SER A 291 -0.69 -11.80 -12.56
CA SER A 291 0.09 -12.50 -11.53
C SER A 291 1.12 -11.59 -10.85
N ARG A 292 1.55 -10.53 -11.54
CA ARG A 292 2.37 -9.44 -10.98
C ARG A 292 1.51 -8.32 -10.38
N GLY A 293 0.22 -8.58 -10.19
CA GLY A 293 -0.77 -7.65 -9.69
C GLY A 293 -0.95 -6.40 -10.54
N LEU A 294 -0.72 -6.43 -11.86
CA LEU A 294 -0.99 -5.31 -12.78
C LEU A 294 -2.34 -5.46 -13.44
N PHE A 295 -3.05 -4.34 -13.56
CA PHE A 295 -4.29 -4.32 -14.31
C PHE A 295 -4.05 -4.24 -15.81
N SER A 296 -4.97 -4.83 -16.59
CA SER A 296 -4.93 -4.79 -18.05
C SER A 296 -6.33 -4.59 -18.61
N GLY A 297 -6.45 -3.81 -19.68
CA GLY A 297 -7.71 -3.69 -20.42
C GLY A 297 -7.91 -4.88 -21.35
N LEU A 298 -9.10 -5.48 -21.33
CA LEU A 298 -9.50 -6.54 -22.26
C LEU A 298 -10.70 -6.08 -23.09
N TYR A 299 -10.48 -5.93 -24.39
CA TYR A 299 -11.50 -5.57 -25.35
C TYR A 299 -12.14 -6.83 -25.89
N VAL A 300 -13.48 -6.84 -25.90
CA VAL A 300 -14.29 -7.92 -26.44
C VAL A 300 -15.34 -7.37 -27.40
N GLY A 301 -15.88 -8.22 -28.27
CA GLY A 301 -16.87 -7.78 -29.23
C GLY A 301 -17.39 -8.88 -30.15
N THR A 302 -17.74 -8.46 -31.37
CA THR A 302 -18.30 -9.33 -32.41
C THR A 302 -17.18 -9.98 -33.23
N ARG A 303 -17.51 -10.57 -34.37
CA ARG A 303 -16.50 -11.01 -35.35
C ARG A 303 -15.79 -9.83 -36.02
N THR A 304 -16.43 -8.66 -36.09
CA THR A 304 -16.00 -7.55 -36.95
C THR A 304 -15.63 -6.27 -36.21
N LEU A 305 -16.10 -6.06 -34.97
CA LEU A 305 -15.79 -4.85 -34.20
C LEU A 305 -15.66 -5.12 -32.69
N PRO A 306 -14.79 -4.39 -31.97
CA PRO A 306 -14.81 -4.34 -30.51
C PRO A 306 -16.05 -3.57 -30.04
N ARG A 307 -16.67 -4.03 -28.94
CA ARG A 307 -17.94 -3.47 -28.42
C ARG A 307 -17.90 -3.16 -26.94
N HIS A 308 -17.03 -3.81 -26.18
CA HIS A 308 -17.00 -3.71 -24.73
C HIS A 308 -15.57 -3.79 -24.20
N VAL A 309 -15.31 -3.09 -23.10
CA VAL A 309 -14.01 -3.04 -22.43
C VAL A 309 -14.20 -3.54 -21.01
N THR A 310 -13.36 -4.49 -20.62
CA THR A 310 -13.31 -5.07 -19.29
C THR A 310 -11.93 -4.87 -18.67
N LEU A 311 -11.83 -5.09 -17.36
CA LEU A 311 -10.58 -4.92 -16.62
C LEU A 311 -10.13 -6.28 -16.06
N VAL A 312 -8.96 -6.75 -16.48
CA VAL A 312 -8.30 -7.87 -15.80
C VAL A 312 -7.73 -7.34 -14.48
N VAL A 313 -8.22 -7.88 -13.36
CA VAL A 313 -7.95 -7.39 -12.01
C VAL A 313 -7.03 -8.31 -11.19
N GLY A 314 -6.80 -9.53 -11.65
CA GLY A 314 -5.96 -10.50 -10.94
C GLY A 314 -6.05 -11.88 -11.58
N THR A 315 -5.66 -12.89 -10.81
CA THR A 315 -5.69 -14.30 -11.20
C THR A 315 -6.34 -15.14 -10.11
N ASP A 316 -6.97 -16.24 -10.50
CA ASP A 316 -7.39 -17.32 -9.63
C ASP A 316 -6.78 -18.61 -10.16
N GLY A 317 -5.64 -18.98 -9.59
CA GLY A 317 -4.76 -20.02 -10.12
C GLY A 317 -4.42 -19.79 -11.61
N PRO A 318 -4.76 -20.73 -12.51
CA PRO A 318 -4.47 -20.60 -13.95
C PRO A 318 -5.46 -19.69 -14.68
N ALA A 319 -6.54 -19.23 -14.04
CA ALA A 319 -7.58 -18.40 -14.64
C ALA A 319 -7.36 -16.90 -14.37
N LEU A 320 -7.92 -16.06 -15.24
CA LEU A 320 -7.95 -14.62 -15.04
C LEU A 320 -9.18 -14.23 -14.20
N GLN A 321 -9.02 -13.25 -13.32
CA GLN A 321 -10.13 -12.54 -12.69
C GLN A 321 -10.41 -11.26 -13.50
N VAL A 322 -11.60 -11.16 -14.07
CA VAL A 322 -11.98 -10.08 -14.99
C VAL A 322 -13.20 -9.36 -14.46
N PHE A 323 -13.04 -8.08 -14.14
CA PHE A 323 -14.14 -7.19 -13.81
C PHE A 323 -14.89 -6.76 -15.08
N ASP A 324 -16.20 -6.97 -15.07
CA ASP A 324 -17.12 -6.65 -16.15
C ASP A 324 -17.97 -5.40 -15.78
N PRO A 325 -17.74 -4.25 -16.42
CA PRO A 325 -18.51 -3.03 -16.16
C PRO A 325 -20.01 -3.15 -16.44
N ALA A 326 -20.44 -4.09 -17.28
CA ALA A 326 -21.83 -4.21 -17.71
C ALA A 326 -22.78 -4.53 -16.56
N ASP A 327 -22.33 -5.35 -15.62
CA ASP A 327 -23.07 -5.77 -14.42
C ASP A 327 -22.30 -5.47 -13.11
N GLY A 328 -21.03 -5.07 -13.20
CA GLY A 328 -20.19 -4.76 -12.05
C GLY A 328 -19.62 -6.00 -11.36
N ALA A 329 -19.69 -7.19 -11.98
CA ALA A 329 -19.20 -8.43 -11.40
C ALA A 329 -17.75 -8.73 -11.76
N VAL A 330 -17.07 -9.52 -10.93
CA VAL A 330 -15.79 -10.15 -11.28
C VAL A 330 -16.06 -11.58 -11.72
N ARG A 331 -15.52 -11.96 -12.87
CA ARG A 331 -15.71 -13.26 -13.50
C ARG A 331 -14.37 -13.98 -13.59
N THR A 332 -14.38 -15.26 -13.24
CA THR A 332 -13.26 -16.16 -13.51
C THR A 332 -13.29 -16.58 -14.97
N LEU A 333 -12.21 -16.31 -15.71
CA LEU A 333 -12.08 -16.60 -17.13
C LEU A 333 -10.92 -17.57 -17.36
N THR A 334 -11.25 -18.77 -17.83
CA THR A 334 -10.23 -19.81 -18.10
C THR A 334 -9.50 -19.53 -19.41
N ARG A 335 -8.31 -20.11 -19.55
CA ARG A 335 -7.54 -20.06 -20.80
C ARG A 335 -8.34 -20.64 -21.96
N GLU A 336 -9.04 -21.75 -21.76
CA GLU A 336 -9.86 -22.40 -22.78
C GLU A 336 -10.96 -21.47 -23.30
N GLN A 337 -11.74 -20.85 -22.40
CA GLN A 337 -12.79 -19.89 -22.78
C GLN A 337 -12.22 -18.70 -23.56
N PHE A 338 -11.03 -18.23 -23.16
CA PHE A 338 -10.34 -17.13 -23.81
C PHE A 338 -9.89 -17.49 -25.24
N VAL A 339 -9.18 -18.61 -25.41
CA VAL A 339 -8.62 -19.01 -26.70
C VAL A 339 -9.68 -19.47 -27.70
N THR A 340 -10.80 -19.98 -27.22
CA THR A 340 -11.93 -20.42 -28.05
C THR A 340 -12.93 -19.30 -28.37
N HIS A 341 -12.66 -18.05 -27.94
CA HIS A 341 -13.59 -16.93 -28.09
C HIS A 341 -14.99 -17.23 -27.53
N ARG A 342 -15.05 -17.71 -26.28
CA ARG A 342 -16.28 -17.97 -25.51
C ARG A 342 -16.28 -17.24 -24.17
N VAL A 343 -15.80 -15.99 -24.16
CA VAL A 343 -15.58 -15.24 -22.89
C VAL A 343 -16.86 -14.70 -22.26
N GLY A 344 -17.88 -14.38 -23.06
CA GLY A 344 -19.21 -13.97 -22.58
C GLY A 344 -19.27 -12.66 -21.79
N LEU A 345 -18.25 -11.80 -21.91
CA LEU A 345 -18.12 -10.54 -21.16
C LEU A 345 -19.00 -9.44 -21.76
N GLY A 346 -19.89 -8.85 -20.96
CA GLY A 346 -20.91 -7.92 -21.44
C GLY A 346 -21.84 -8.51 -22.50
N GLY A 347 -21.97 -9.84 -22.54
CA GLY A 347 -22.68 -10.58 -23.60
C GLY A 347 -21.86 -10.83 -24.87
N TRP A 348 -20.59 -10.39 -24.93
CA TRP A 348 -19.75 -10.52 -26.12
C TRP A 348 -18.79 -11.72 -26.01
N PRO A 349 -18.79 -12.64 -26.99
CA PRO A 349 -18.03 -13.88 -26.87
C PRO A 349 -16.56 -13.75 -27.27
N ARG A 350 -16.19 -12.77 -28.11
CA ARG A 350 -14.87 -12.75 -28.77
C ARG A 350 -13.89 -11.78 -28.12
N VAL A 351 -12.70 -12.27 -27.78
CA VAL A 351 -11.51 -11.47 -27.52
C VAL A 351 -11.12 -10.66 -28.76
N TRP A 352 -10.79 -9.39 -28.58
CA TRP A 352 -10.37 -8.47 -29.64
C TRP A 352 -8.94 -7.97 -29.47
N SER A 353 -8.72 -7.14 -28.46
CA SER A 353 -7.43 -6.55 -28.18
C SER A 353 -7.21 -6.47 -26.68
N ILE A 354 -5.94 -6.36 -26.30
CA ILE A 354 -5.52 -6.23 -24.92
C ILE A 354 -4.68 -4.97 -24.77
N VAL A 355 -4.88 -4.27 -23.68
CA VAL A 355 -4.03 -3.18 -23.22
C VAL A 355 -3.28 -3.70 -22.01
N VAL A 356 -2.02 -4.04 -22.20
CA VAL A 356 -1.21 -4.82 -21.25
C VAL A 356 0.13 -4.12 -21.01
N PRO A 357 0.75 -4.26 -19.83
CA PRO A 357 2.09 -3.75 -19.56
C PRO A 357 3.11 -4.25 -20.59
N ARG A 358 4.08 -3.38 -20.89
CA ARG A 358 5.14 -3.64 -21.87
C ARG A 358 6.23 -4.55 -21.31
#